data_AF-A0A2S1QGE9-F1
#
_entry.id   AF-A0A2S1QGE9-F1
#
_cell.length_a   1.000
_cell.length_b   1.000
_cell.length_c   1.000
_cell.angle_alpha   90.00
_cell.angle_beta   90.00
_cell.angle_gamma   90.00
#
_symmetry.space_group_name_H-M   'P 1'
#
loop_
_entity.id
_entity.type
_entity.pdbx_description
1 polymer ?
#
loop_
_entity_poly.entity_id
_entity_poly.type
_entity_poly.pdbx_seq_one_letter_code
_entity_poly.pdbx_strand_id
1 'polypeptide(L)' 'MNVTFTTFFENASLHPNAQLIKGVICGYRIEEIENDLTRQVRYLDKLVDELARGRSMEKILRTQ' A
#
# COMPACT_ATOMS: atom_id res chain seq x y z
N MET A 1 -15.51 4.74 -18.88
CA MET A 1 -15.94 4.43 -17.49
C MET A 1 -14.76 4.81 -16.61
N ASN A 2 -14.90 5.86 -15.79
CA ASN A 2 -13.80 6.30 -14.91
C ASN A 2 -14.02 5.66 -13.54
N VAL A 3 -13.05 4.89 -13.07
CA VAL A 3 -13.02 4.33 -11.71
C VAL A 3 -12.15 5.23 -10.85
N THR A 4 -12.64 5.64 -9.69
CA THR A 4 -11.88 6.44 -8.73
C THR A 4 -11.13 5.53 -7.76
N PHE A 5 -10.06 6.04 -7.13
CA PHE A 5 -9.38 5.28 -6.07
C PHE A 5 -10.31 4.95 -4.91
N THR A 6 -11.22 5.85 -4.55
CA THR A 6 -12.25 5.59 -3.53
C THR A 6 -13.06 4.35 -3.90
N THR A 7 -13.65 4.32 -5.09
CA THR A 7 -14.45 3.19 -5.56
C THR A 7 -13.63 1.90 -5.67
N PHE A 8 -12.36 2.00 -6.08
CA PHE A 8 -11.48 0.84 -6.14
C PHE A 8 -11.26 0.23 -4.74
N PHE A 9 -10.90 1.05 -3.76
CA PHE A 9 -10.59 0.57 -2.41
C PHE A 9 -11.84 0.19 -1.59
N GLU A 10 -12.99 0.78 -1.87
CA GLU A 10 -14.28 0.34 -1.30
C GLU A 10 -14.64 -1.09 -1.71
N ASN A 11 -14.26 -1.50 -2.92
CA ASN A 11 -14.51 -2.86 -3.44
C ASN A 11 -13.31 -3.80 -3.26
N ALA A 12 -12.18 -3.30 -2.78
CA ALA A 12 -10.97 -4.10 -2.62
C ALA A 12 -10.97 -4.81 -1.26
N SER A 13 -10.61 -6.09 -1.26
CA SER A 13 -10.24 -6.80 -0.03
C SER A 13 -8.75 -6.61 0.22
N LEU A 14 -8.41 -5.89 1.30
CA LEU A 14 -7.01 -5.70 1.69
C LEU A 14 -6.47 -6.97 2.33
N HIS A 15 -5.21 -7.28 2.01
CA HIS A 15 -4.49 -8.38 2.65
C HIS A 15 -4.38 -8.12 4.18
N PRO A 16 -4.51 -9.14 5.05
CA PRO A 16 -4.42 -8.96 6.50
C PRO A 16 -3.14 -8.25 6.96
N ASN A 17 -2.03 -8.53 6.27
CA ASN A 17 -0.73 -7.92 6.56
C ASN A 17 -0.56 -6.50 5.98
N ALA A 18 -1.55 -5.91 5.31
CA ALA A 18 -1.42 -4.59 4.71
C ALA A 18 -1.08 -3.49 5.75
N GLN A 19 -1.55 -3.65 6.99
CA GLN A 19 -1.21 -2.74 8.10
C GLN A 19 0.28 -2.79 8.50
N LEU A 20 1.00 -3.84 8.10
CA LEU A 20 2.45 -3.96 8.32
C LEU A 20 3.26 -3.20 7.25
N ILE A 21 2.62 -2.60 6.25
CA ILE A 21 3.28 -1.76 5.26
C ILE A 21 3.60 -0.41 5.91
N LYS A 22 4.87 -0.25 6.28
CA LYS A 22 5.40 0.90 7.02
C LYS A 22 6.54 1.57 6.27
N GLY A 23 6.98 2.72 6.77
CA GLY A 23 8.11 3.48 6.26
C GLY A 23 7.69 4.71 5.48
N VAL A 24 8.63 5.24 4.70
CA VAL A 24 8.46 6.47 3.92
C VAL A 24 8.28 6.14 2.44
N ILE A 25 7.28 6.75 1.80
CA ILE A 25 7.05 6.68 0.36
C ILE A 25 6.64 8.07 -0.14
N CYS A 26 7.21 8.50 -1.27
CA CYS A 26 6.98 9.84 -1.84
C CYS A 26 7.15 11.01 -0.84
N GLY A 27 8.01 10.86 0.18
CA GLY A 27 8.28 11.89 1.20
C GLY A 27 7.36 11.85 2.43
N TYR A 28 6.35 10.98 2.47
CA TYR A 28 5.41 10.85 3.59
C TYR A 28 5.64 9.54 4.36
N ARG A 29 5.51 9.57 5.69
CA ARG A 29 5.48 8.34 6.50
C ARG A 29 4.08 7.76 6.50
N ILE A 30 3.94 6.52 6.03
CA ILE A 30 2.65 5.86 5.87
C ILE A 30 1.89 5.73 7.20
N GLU A 31 2.62 5.49 8.29
CA GLU A 31 2.07 5.33 9.65
C GLU A 31 1.46 6.62 10.22
N GLU A 32 1.85 7.79 9.70
CA GLU A 32 1.36 9.09 10.15
C GLU A 32 0.16 9.58 9.30
N ILE A 33 -0.24 8.82 8.27
CA ILE A 33 -1.36 9.20 7.39
C ILE A 33 -2.69 8.85 8.08
N GLU A 34 -3.39 9.89 8.54
CA GLU A 34 -4.72 9.76 9.16
C GLU A 34 -5.80 9.38 8.15
N ASN A 35 -5.75 9.94 6.93
CA ASN A 35 -6.75 9.67 5.92
C ASN A 35 -6.62 8.24 5.35
N ASP A 36 -7.62 7.40 5.60
CA ASP A 36 -7.61 5.98 5.23
C ASP A 36 -7.38 5.74 3.73
N LEU A 37 -8.08 6.46 2.86
CA LEU A 37 -7.92 6.33 1.41
C LEU A 37 -6.50 6.67 0.98
N THR A 38 -5.94 7.76 1.51
CA THR A 38 -4.56 8.16 1.22
C THR A 38 -3.57 7.11 1.70
N ARG A 39 -3.79 6.53 2.89
CA ARG A 39 -2.95 5.47 3.45
C ARG A 39 -2.99 4.22 2.58
N GLN A 40 -4.16 3.82 2.11
CA GLN A 40 -4.36 2.69 1.19
C GLN A 40 -3.66 2.90 -0.17
N VAL A 41 -3.78 4.10 -0.74
CA VAL A 41 -3.04 4.47 -1.96
C VAL A 41 -1.53 4.38 -1.73
N ARG A 42 -1.03 4.83 -0.58
CA ARG A 42 0.40 4.71 -0.24
C ARG A 42 0.88 3.28 -0.01
N TYR A 43 0.01 2.40 0.47
CA TYR A 43 0.32 0.97 0.48
C TYR A 43 0.58 0.44 -0.92
N LEU A 44 -0.29 0.78 -1.89
CA LEU A 44 -0.12 0.39 -3.29
C LEU A 44 1.20 0.93 -3.87
N ASP A 45 1.48 2.22 -3.70
CA ASP A 45 2.72 2.84 -4.18
C ASP A 45 3.96 2.12 -3.63
N LYS A 46 3.93 1.78 -2.33
CA LYS A 46 5.04 1.12 -1.66
C LYS A 46 5.28 -0.28 -2.20
N LEU A 47 4.22 -1.04 -2.45
CA LEU A 47 4.32 -2.38 -3.04
C LEU A 47 4.91 -2.32 -4.46
N VAL A 48 4.49 -1.36 -5.27
CA VAL A 48 5.02 -1.15 -6.62
C VAL A 48 6.50 -0.74 -6.58
N ASP A 49 6.90 0.16 -5.68
CA ASP A 49 8.32 0.53 -5.48
C ASP A 49 9.16 -0.68 -5.06
N GLU A 50 8.68 -1.49 -4.11
CA GLU A 50 9.39 -2.69 -3.66
C GLU A 50 9.52 -3.75 -4.77
N LEU A 51 8.49 -3.94 -5.59
CA LEU A 51 8.52 -4.80 -6.77
C LEU A 51 9.54 -4.29 -7.80
N ALA A 52 9.51 -3.00 -8.12
CA ALA A 52 10.43 -2.38 -9.08
C ALA A 52 11.90 -2.47 -8.61
N ARG A 53 12.14 -2.47 -7.30
CA ARG A 53 13.46 -2.66 -6.69
C ARG A 53 13.90 -4.13 -6.60
N GLY A 54 13.11 -5.08 -7.09
CA GLY A 54 13.45 -6.50 -7.11
C GLY A 54 13.36 -7.19 -5.75
N ARG A 55 12.52 -6.69 -4.83
CA ARG A 55 12.30 -7.32 -3.52
C ARG A 55 11.57 -8.66 -3.70
N SER A 56 11.89 -9.66 -2.88
CA SER A 56 11.22 -10.97 -2.94
C SER A 56 9.74 -10.88 -2.54
N MET A 57 8.90 -11.73 -3.13
CA MET A 57 7.46 -11.77 -2.84
C MET A 57 7.15 -12.04 -1.36
N GLU A 58 7.93 -12.90 -0.69
CA GLU A 58 7.76 -13.18 0.75
C GLU A 58 7.93 -11.93 1.60
N LYS A 59 8.93 -11.10 1.26
CA LYS A 59 9.13 -9.80 1.92
C LYS A 59 8.00 -8.84 1.57
N ILE A 60 7.53 -8.80 0.33
CA ILE A 60 6.43 -7.92 -0.11
C ILE A 60 5.11 -8.27 0.61
N LEU A 61 4.80 -9.56 0.73
CA LEU A 61 3.62 -10.09 1.44
C LEU A 61 3.74 -10.07 2.97
N ARG A 62 4.95 -9.76 3.48
CA ARG A 62 5.25 -9.68 4.91
C ARG A 62 4.99 -11.00 5.64
N THR A 63 5.37 -12.12 5.01
CA THR A 63 5.14 -13.48 5.53
C THR A 63 6.39 -14.14 6.11
N GLN A 64 7.52 -13.41 6.14
CA GLN A 64 8.82 -13.84 6.65
C GLN A 64 9.53 -12.72 7.41
#